data_AF-A0A8E0M4L5-F1
#
_entry.id   AF-A0A8E0M4L5-F1
#
_cell.length_a   1.000
_cell.length_b   1.000
_cell.length_c   1.000
_cell.angle_alpha   90.00
_cell.angle_beta   90.00
_cell.angle_gamma   90.00
#
_symmetry.space_group_name_H-M   'P 1'
#
loop_
_entity.id
_entity.type
_entity.pdbx_description
1 polymer ?
#
loop_
_entity_poly.entity_id
_entity_poly.type
_entity_poly.pdbx_seq_one_letter_code
_entity_poly.pdbx_strand_id
1 'polypeptide(L)'
;METEAYMTLAEVKARQAALKDKVPLDQAIAENIQNWAQWLLDEGFEGSYFTAKIDGDTINITDLDGHPAASISTDAPSYVEAFKDSDRMTMMAIQTKLRRLIDRQVLKSQ
;
A
#
# COMPACT_ATOMS: atom_id res chain seq x y z
N MET A 1 21.23 6.03 2.01
CA MET A 1 19.97 5.36 1.65
C MET A 1 18.88 6.06 2.42
N GLU A 2 18.27 7.07 1.81
CA GLU A 2 16.94 7.52 2.25
C GLU A 2 15.98 6.45 1.73
N THR A 3 15.65 5.47 2.57
CA THR A 3 14.44 4.68 2.34
C THR A 3 13.29 5.66 2.48
N GLU A 4 12.62 6.01 1.38
CA GLU A 4 11.39 6.80 1.42
C GLU A 4 10.37 6.01 2.25
N ALA A 5 10.33 6.33 3.54
CA ALA A 5 9.45 5.70 4.50
C ALA A 5 8.03 6.16 4.19
N TYR A 6 7.08 5.24 4.25
CA TYR A 6 5.68 5.61 4.35
C TYR A 6 5.47 6.66 5.45
N MET A 7 4.44 7.50 5.30
CA MET A 7 4.08 8.45 6.36
C MET A 7 3.40 7.69 7.51
N THR A 8 3.74 8.07 8.74
CA THR A 8 3.01 7.74 9.97
C THR A 8 1.63 8.41 9.99
N LEU A 9 0.75 7.98 10.89
CA LEU A 9 -0.56 8.61 11.07
C LEU A 9 -0.45 10.10 11.42
N ALA A 10 0.57 10.48 12.19
CA ALA A 10 0.82 11.88 12.53
C ALA A 10 1.21 12.70 11.29
N GLU A 11 2.05 12.16 10.42
CA GLU A 11 2.50 12.80 9.19
C GLU A 11 1.37 12.89 8.15
N VAL A 12 0.56 11.85 8.01
CA VAL A 12 -0.64 11.88 7.14
C VAL A 12 -1.60 12.98 7.60
N LYS A 13 -1.86 13.09 8.91
CA LYS A 13 -2.69 14.18 9.48
C LYS A 13 -2.08 15.55 9.23
N ALA A 14 -0.77 15.71 9.43
CA ALA A 14 -0.08 16.98 9.18
C ALA A 14 -0.18 17.41 7.71
N ARG A 15 0.00 16.45 6.77
CA ARG A 15 -0.16 16.69 5.33
C ARG A 15 -1.60 17.05 4.97
N GLN A 16 -2.57 16.34 5.53
CA GLN A 16 -4.00 16.60 5.31
C GLN A 16 -4.40 18.00 5.81
N ALA A 17 -3.93 18.40 7.00
CA ALA A 17 -4.11 19.75 7.54
C ALA A 17 -3.43 20.83 6.66
N ALA A 18 -2.24 20.57 6.12
CA ALA A 18 -1.56 21.49 5.20
C ALA A 18 -2.34 21.71 3.90
N LEU A 19 -3.09 20.69 3.45
CA LEU A 19 -4.02 20.78 2.32
C LEU A 19 -5.37 21.42 2.69
N LYS A 20 -5.51 21.97 3.90
CA LYS A 20 -6.73 22.56 4.45
C LYS A 20 -7.91 21.59 4.43
N ASP A 21 -7.65 20.34 4.76
CA ASP A 21 -8.65 19.28 4.88
C ASP A 21 -9.49 19.05 3.61
N LYS A 22 -8.96 19.47 2.44
CA LYS A 22 -9.62 19.25 1.13
C LYS A 22 -9.80 17.77 0.80
N VAL A 23 -9.01 16.91 1.45
CA VAL A 23 -9.07 15.46 1.34
C VAL A 23 -9.46 14.90 2.71
N PRO A 24 -10.50 14.05 2.80
CA PRO A 24 -10.85 13.36 4.05
C PRO A 24 -9.66 12.55 4.57
N LEU A 25 -9.48 12.48 5.90
CA LEU A 25 -8.36 11.76 6.51
C LEU A 25 -8.27 10.30 6.03
N ASP A 26 -9.41 9.61 5.94
CA ASP A 26 -9.47 8.21 5.49
C ASP A 26 -8.99 8.04 4.06
N GLN A 27 -9.29 9.01 3.19
CA GLN A 27 -8.77 9.03 1.83
C GLN A 27 -7.25 9.28 1.83
N ALA A 28 -6.76 10.23 2.64
CA ALA A 28 -5.32 10.49 2.75
C ALA A 28 -4.53 9.28 3.30
N ILE A 29 -5.12 8.52 4.24
CA ILE A 29 -4.57 7.26 4.74
C ILE A 29 -4.55 6.21 3.63
N ALA A 30 -5.66 6.01 2.91
CA ALA A 30 -5.73 5.05 1.83
C ALA A 30 -4.69 5.35 0.73
N GLU A 31 -4.55 6.63 0.36
CA GLU A 31 -3.52 7.09 -0.59
C GLU A 31 -2.10 6.80 -0.09
N ASN A 32 -1.80 7.07 1.20
CA ASN A 32 -0.50 6.75 1.80
C ASN A 32 -0.18 5.25 1.71
N ILE A 33 -1.15 4.41 2.08
CA ILE A 33 -0.98 2.94 2.06
C ILE A 33 -0.81 2.43 0.62
N GLN A 34 -1.62 2.92 -0.32
CA GLN A 34 -1.54 2.52 -1.72
C GLN A 34 -0.23 2.96 -2.36
N ASN A 35 0.23 4.20 -2.11
CA ASN A 35 1.51 4.69 -2.62
C ASN A 35 2.67 3.85 -2.11
N TRP A 36 2.65 3.45 -0.84
CA TRP A 36 3.65 2.55 -0.29
C TRP A 36 3.62 1.15 -0.92
N ALA A 37 2.43 0.57 -1.08
CA ALA A 37 2.28 -0.72 -1.74
C ALA A 37 2.78 -0.68 -3.19
N GLN A 38 2.49 0.41 -3.91
CA GLN A 38 2.97 0.63 -5.27
C GLN A 38 4.49 0.73 -5.32
N TRP A 39 5.08 1.57 -4.47
CA TRP A 39 6.54 1.74 -4.39
C TRP A 39 7.25 0.41 -4.12
N LEU A 40 6.70 -0.44 -3.25
CA LEU A 40 7.26 -1.77 -2.97
C LEU A 40 7.19 -2.73 -4.16
N LEU A 41 6.14 -2.64 -4.97
CA LEU A 41 6.02 -3.44 -6.20
C LEU A 41 7.02 -2.95 -7.24
N ASP A 42 7.15 -1.62 -7.40
CA ASP A 42 8.08 -1.01 -8.33
C ASP A 42 9.54 -1.32 -7.94
N GLU A 43 9.88 -1.32 -6.65
CA GLU A 43 11.20 -1.72 -6.12
C GLU A 43 11.46 -3.22 -6.34
N GLY A 44 10.44 -4.07 -6.13
CA GLY A 44 10.57 -5.53 -6.18
C GLY A 44 10.61 -6.13 -7.58
N PHE A 45 10.14 -5.40 -8.61
CA PHE A 45 10.05 -5.89 -9.98
C PHE A 45 10.54 -4.86 -11.00
N GLU A 46 11.85 -4.77 -11.20
CA GLU A 46 12.40 -3.98 -12.31
C GLU A 46 11.80 -4.46 -13.65
N GLY A 47 11.09 -3.56 -14.33
CA GLY A 47 10.50 -3.81 -15.65
C GLY A 47 9.12 -4.48 -15.66
N SER A 48 8.52 -4.78 -14.50
CA SER A 48 7.11 -5.22 -14.44
C SER A 48 6.20 -4.07 -14.02
N TYR A 49 5.08 -3.90 -14.72
CA TYR A 49 4.10 -2.87 -14.40
C TYR A 49 2.94 -3.50 -13.64
N PHE A 50 3.05 -3.57 -12.31
CA PHE A 50 1.93 -3.94 -11.46
C PHE A 50 1.26 -2.69 -10.89
N THR A 51 -0.04 -2.74 -10.65
CA THR A 51 -0.78 -1.67 -9.98
C THR A 51 -1.38 -2.18 -8.68
N ALA A 52 -1.09 -1.50 -7.57
CA ALA A 52 -1.74 -1.76 -6.28
C ALA A 52 -2.97 -0.86 -6.09
N LYS A 53 -4.10 -1.45 -5.70
CA LYS A 53 -5.31 -0.71 -5.35
C LYS A 53 -5.92 -1.22 -4.06
N ILE A 54 -6.19 -0.31 -3.12
CA ILE A 54 -6.94 -0.63 -1.91
C ILE A 54 -8.43 -0.75 -2.22
N ASP A 55 -9.04 -1.79 -1.68
CA ASP A 55 -10.47 -2.01 -1.61
C ASP A 55 -10.82 -2.61 -0.23
N GLY A 56 -11.19 -1.74 0.71
CA GLY A 56 -11.53 -2.13 2.08
C GLY A 56 -10.37 -2.80 2.83
N ASP A 57 -10.53 -4.09 3.13
CA ASP A 57 -9.58 -4.95 3.84
C ASP A 57 -8.55 -5.60 2.91
N THR A 58 -8.62 -5.33 1.60
CA THR A 58 -7.83 -5.98 0.57
C THR A 58 -7.03 -4.96 -0.24
N ILE A 59 -5.79 -5.32 -0.59
CA ILE A 59 -5.00 -4.65 -1.63
C ILE A 59 -4.94 -5.60 -2.83
N ASN A 60 -5.57 -5.19 -3.91
CA ASN A 60 -5.58 -5.91 -5.18
C ASN A 60 -4.38 -5.48 -6.02
N ILE A 61 -3.73 -6.45 -6.65
CA ILE A 61 -2.57 -6.25 -7.52
C ILE A 61 -2.97 -6.71 -8.92
N THR A 62 -2.91 -5.81 -9.90
CA THR A 62 -3.17 -6.12 -11.30
C THR A 62 -1.92 -5.94 -12.14
N ASP A 63 -1.80 -6.66 -13.25
CA ASP A 63 -0.78 -6.40 -14.27
C ASP A 63 -1.10 -5.15 -15.10
N LEU A 64 -0.26 -4.90 -16.11
CA LEU A 64 -0.33 -3.74 -16.99
C LEU A 64 -1.61 -3.67 -17.84
N ASP A 65 -2.22 -4.82 -18.10
CA ASP A 65 -3.45 -4.97 -18.87
C ASP A 65 -4.69 -4.93 -17.95
N GLY A 66 -4.48 -4.78 -16.64
CA GLY A 66 -5.53 -4.77 -15.63
C GLY A 66 -5.98 -6.17 -15.21
N HIS A 67 -5.28 -7.23 -15.61
CA HIS A 67 -5.62 -8.58 -15.16
C HIS A 67 -5.20 -8.79 -13.70
N PRO A 68 -6.04 -9.46 -12.88
CA PRO A 68 -5.66 -9.79 -11.51
C PRO A 68 -4.41 -10.66 -11.45
N ALA A 69 -3.39 -10.19 -10.73
CA ALA A 69 -2.13 -10.90 -10.54
C ALA A 69 -2.05 -11.51 -9.13
N ALA A 70 -2.45 -10.77 -8.10
CA ALA A 70 -2.52 -11.23 -6.71
C ALA A 70 -3.38 -10.32 -5.84
N SER A 71 -3.56 -10.71 -4.57
CA SER A 71 -4.09 -9.83 -3.54
C SER A 71 -3.49 -10.15 -2.18
N ILE A 72 -3.51 -9.16 -1.29
CA ILE A 72 -3.20 -9.33 0.14
C ILE A 72 -4.34 -8.71 0.95
N SER A 73 -4.67 -9.30 2.10
CA SER A 73 -5.74 -8.80 2.96
C SER A 73 -5.26 -8.55 4.39
N THR A 74 -6.05 -7.85 5.20
CA THR A 74 -5.86 -7.69 6.65
C THR A 74 -7.05 -8.29 7.41
N ASP A 75 -6.88 -8.66 8.68
CA ASP A 75 -7.96 -9.17 9.53
C ASP A 75 -8.80 -8.03 10.16
N ALA A 76 -8.34 -6.78 10.01
CA ALA A 76 -9.09 -5.60 10.42
C ALA A 76 -10.23 -5.32 9.43
N PRO A 77 -11.28 -4.56 9.83
CA PRO A 77 -12.38 -4.21 8.93
C PRO A 77 -11.97 -3.47 7.65
N SER A 78 -10.84 -2.76 7.68
CA SER A 78 -10.18 -2.21 6.48
C SER A 78 -8.71 -1.93 6.77
N TYR A 79 -7.92 -1.72 5.71
CA TYR A 79 -6.55 -1.23 5.85
C TYR A 79 -6.47 0.16 6.48
N VAL A 80 -7.48 1.01 6.27
CA VAL A 80 -7.56 2.34 6.91
C VAL A 80 -7.73 2.19 8.43
N GLU A 81 -8.61 1.29 8.87
CA GLU A 81 -8.81 1.02 10.30
C GLU A 81 -7.58 0.37 10.92
N ALA A 82 -6.94 -0.58 10.23
CA ALA A 82 -5.66 -1.16 10.68
C ALA A 82 -4.59 -0.09 10.89
N PHE A 83 -4.47 0.85 9.93
CA PHE A 83 -3.48 1.91 9.98
C PHE A 83 -3.76 2.94 11.08
N LYS A 84 -5.03 3.24 11.36
CA LYS A 84 -5.41 4.12 12.47
C LYS A 84 -5.07 3.49 13.84
N ASP A 85 -5.20 2.18 13.96
CA ASP A 85 -4.86 1.42 15.17
C ASP A 85 -3.34 1.32 15.37
N SER A 86 -2.61 0.92 14.33
CA SER A 86 -1.16 0.87 14.34
C SER A 86 -0.57 1.06 12.94
N ASP A 87 -0.15 2.29 12.66
CA ASP A 87 0.44 2.69 11.39
C ASP A 87 1.66 1.84 11.02
N ARG A 88 2.67 1.81 11.90
CA ARG A 88 3.92 1.10 11.69
C ARG A 88 3.70 -0.40 11.47
N MET A 89 2.87 -1.04 12.30
CA MET A 89 2.62 -2.48 12.19
C MET A 89 1.87 -2.81 10.90
N THR A 90 0.89 -1.98 10.51
CA THR A 90 0.16 -2.15 9.25
C THR A 90 1.10 -2.07 8.06
N MET A 91 1.97 -1.06 8.01
CA MET A 91 2.89 -0.87 6.89
C MET A 91 3.97 -1.95 6.80
N MET A 92 4.48 -2.43 7.95
CA MET A 92 5.38 -3.59 8.00
C MET A 92 4.69 -4.89 7.56
N ALA A 93 3.41 -5.08 7.92
CA ALA A 93 2.64 -6.24 7.51
C ALA A 93 2.41 -6.26 6.00
N ILE A 94 2.07 -5.10 5.40
CA ILE A 94 1.94 -4.93 3.95
C ILE A 94 3.26 -5.27 3.25
N GLN A 95 4.37 -4.66 3.69
CA GLN A 95 5.70 -4.93 3.15
C GLN A 95 6.07 -6.41 3.20
N THR A 96 5.81 -7.06 4.34
CA THR A 96 6.08 -8.50 4.52
C THR A 96 5.24 -9.35 3.57
N LYS A 97 3.95 -9.03 3.39
CA LYS A 97 3.05 -9.78 2.50
C LYS A 97 3.45 -9.59 1.03
N LEU A 98 3.74 -8.36 0.60
CA LEU A 98 4.18 -8.07 -0.78
C LEU A 98 5.53 -8.73 -1.10
N ARG A 99 6.52 -8.64 -0.21
CA ARG A 99 7.81 -9.33 -0.42
C ARG A 99 7.67 -10.83 -0.54
N ARG A 100 6.76 -11.46 0.22
CA ARG A 100 6.47 -12.89 0.05
C ARG A 100 5.87 -13.24 -1.32
N LEU A 101 5.08 -12.34 -1.92
CA LEU A 101 4.57 -12.53 -3.28
C LEU A 101 5.71 -12.43 -4.31
N ILE A 102 6.63 -11.49 -4.09
CA ILE A 102 7.86 -11.31 -4.89
C ILE A 102 8.74 -12.55 -4.81
N ASP A 103 9.15 -12.94 -3.60
CA ASP A 103 10.11 -14.04 -3.38
C ASP A 103 9.61 -15.39 -3.92
N ARG A 104 8.29 -15.60 -3.91
CA ARG A 104 7.68 -16.84 -4.40
C ARG A 104 7.44 -16.86 -5.90
N GLN A 105 7.82 -15.80 -6.64
CA GLN A 105 7.50 -15.62 -8.07
C GLN A 105 6.02 -15.85 -8.39
N VAL A 106 5.14 -15.53 -7.44
CA VAL A 106 3.68 -15.61 -7.65
C VAL A 106 3.27 -14.57 -8.68
N LEU A 107 3.91 -13.39 -8.60
CA LEU A 107 3.87 -12.37 -9.62
C LEU A 107 4.96 -12.71 -10.64
N LYS A 108 4.57 -12.96 -11.89
CA LYS A 108 5.49 -13.19 -13.01
C LYS A 108 5.41 -11.99 -13.94
N SER A 109 6.56 -11.44 -14.31
CA SER A 109 6.67 -10.57 -15.48
C SER A 109 6.21 -11.37 -16.71
N GLN A 110 5.24 -10.86 -17.45
CA GLN A 110 4.85 -11.45 -18.74
C GLN A 110 5.99 -11.31 -19.76
#